data_AF-A0A0M3IZJ8-F1
#
_entry.id   AF-A0A0M3IZJ8-F1
#
_cell.length_a   1.000
_cell.length_b   1.000
_cell.length_c   1.000
_cell.angle_alpha   90.00
_cell.angle_beta   90.00
_cell.angle_gamma   90.00
#
_symmetry.space_group_name_H-M   'P 1'
#
loop_
_entity.id
_entity.type
_entity.pdbx_description
1 polymer ?
#
loop_
_entity_poly.entity_id
_entity_poly.type
_entity_poly.pdbx_seq_one_letter_code
_entity_poly.pdbx_strand_id
1 'polypeptide(L)'
;MQRSANSADRGSSRRPTAAQRELVASISRFQRKIKGATIDVWWLYDDGGLTLLIPHLLTVPKSYLEGARMRVFTISTSSTTMEQEQRSMAALLSKFRIDFSNVSVIADIGRKPMPQTQEEFERLIEPFRATDGNERKGLITDSELAAQKEKTCRQLRCAELLREHSSEADLVVLTLPVPRKGLVSSCLYMAWLDVMTRELPPTLMVRGNQTSVLTFYS
;
A
#
# COMPACT_ATOMS: atom_id res chain seq x y z
N MET A 1 -51.77 12.54 48.52
CA MET A 1 -50.44 13.13 48.28
C MET A 1 -49.44 11.98 48.34
N GLN A 2 -48.61 11.61 47.37
CA GLN A 2 -48.24 12.06 46.03
C GLN A 2 -47.98 10.78 45.20
N ARG A 3 -48.49 10.71 43.97
CA ARG A 3 -48.01 9.74 42.97
C ARG A 3 -46.82 10.39 42.25
N SER A 4 -45.61 9.95 42.54
CA SER A 4 -44.44 10.33 41.72
C SER A 4 -44.54 9.61 40.38
N ALA A 5 -44.66 10.41 39.33
CA ALA A 5 -44.59 9.96 37.95
C ALA A 5 -43.17 9.46 37.65
N ASN A 6 -43.07 8.23 37.12
CA ASN A 6 -41.88 7.74 36.44
C ASN A 6 -41.53 8.70 35.30
N SER A 7 -40.44 9.46 35.47
CA SER A 7 -39.80 10.16 34.37
C SER A 7 -39.22 9.11 33.42
N ALA A 8 -39.82 9.00 32.24
CA ALA A 8 -39.30 8.21 31.15
C ALA A 8 -37.84 8.61 30.88
N ASP A 9 -36.93 7.66 31.09
CA ASP A 9 -35.58 7.70 30.53
C ASP A 9 -35.71 7.66 29.01
N ARG A 10 -35.87 8.84 28.41
CA ARG A 10 -35.74 9.04 26.97
C ARG A 10 -34.25 8.92 26.67
N GLY A 11 -33.80 7.70 26.45
CA GLY A 11 -32.52 7.42 25.82
C GLY A 11 -32.39 8.31 24.59
N SER A 12 -31.54 9.34 24.71
CA SER A 12 -31.26 10.27 23.64
C SER A 12 -30.62 9.50 22.50
N SER A 13 -31.42 9.08 21.52
CA SER A 13 -30.93 8.66 20.21
C SER A 13 -30.36 9.90 19.52
N ARG A 14 -29.15 10.30 19.95
CA ARG A 14 -28.40 11.39 19.36
C ARG A 14 -28.09 10.96 17.93
N ARG A 15 -28.69 11.65 16.97
CA ARG A 15 -28.42 11.42 15.54
C ARG A 15 -26.90 11.56 15.33
N PRO A 16 -26.25 10.59 14.69
CA PRO A 16 -24.81 10.66 14.47
C PRO A 16 -24.46 11.91 13.64
N THR A 17 -23.34 12.54 14.00
CA THR A 17 -22.79 13.72 13.32
C THR A 17 -22.37 13.37 11.89
N ALA A 18 -22.13 14.38 11.05
CA ALA A 18 -21.65 14.16 9.67
C ALA A 18 -20.34 13.34 9.66
N ALA A 19 -19.37 13.71 10.50
CA ALA A 19 -18.10 12.99 10.65
C ALA A 19 -18.29 11.54 11.11
N GLN A 20 -19.22 11.28 12.03
CA GLN A 20 -19.52 9.90 12.45
C GLN A 20 -20.13 9.07 11.33
N ARG A 21 -20.97 9.67 10.47
CA ARG A 21 -21.55 8.98 9.31
C ARG A 21 -20.50 8.69 8.25
N GLU A 22 -19.60 9.64 8.00
CA GLU A 22 -18.49 9.48 7.06
C GLU A 22 -17.53 8.38 7.51
N LEU A 23 -17.18 8.35 8.80
CA LEU A 23 -16.38 7.28 9.39
C LEU A 23 -17.05 5.90 9.25
N VAL A 24 -18.35 5.80 9.53
CA VAL A 24 -19.08 4.54 9.35
C VAL A 24 -19.13 4.13 7.89
N ALA A 25 -19.30 5.09 6.97
CA ALA A 25 -19.28 4.84 5.54
C ALA A 25 -17.89 4.39 5.05
N SER A 26 -16.80 4.94 5.60
CA SER A 26 -15.44 4.53 5.24
C SER A 26 -15.13 3.12 5.74
N ILE A 27 -15.54 2.78 6.96
CA ILE A 27 -15.39 1.42 7.53
C ILE A 27 -16.17 0.39 6.71
N SER A 28 -17.38 0.73 6.26
CA SER A 28 -18.25 -0.17 5.49
C SER A 28 -18.11 -0.04 3.98
N ARG A 29 -17.10 0.69 3.49
CA ARG A 29 -16.90 1.00 2.05
C ARG A 29 -16.92 -0.26 1.18
N PHE A 30 -16.20 -1.31 1.59
CA PHE A 30 -16.11 -2.57 0.86
C PHE A 30 -17.17 -3.61 1.25
N GLN A 31 -18.21 -3.23 2.01
CA GLN A 31 -19.36 -4.10 2.32
C GLN A 31 -20.52 -3.89 1.34
N ARG A 32 -20.32 -3.04 0.32
CA ARG A 32 -21.28 -2.75 -0.75
C ARG A 32 -20.54 -2.74 -2.08
N LYS A 33 -21.26 -3.01 -3.17
CA LYS A 33 -20.67 -2.97 -4.51
C LYS A 33 -20.25 -1.54 -4.86
N ILE A 34 -18.98 -1.36 -5.24
CA ILE A 34 -18.43 -0.09 -5.72
C ILE A 34 -18.42 -0.14 -7.24
N LYS A 35 -19.25 0.69 -7.89
CA LYS A 35 -19.35 0.72 -9.35
C LYS A 35 -18.20 1.52 -9.95
N GLY A 36 -17.58 1.00 -11.00
CA GLY A 36 -16.52 1.70 -11.74
C GLY A 36 -15.23 1.89 -10.93
N ALA A 37 -15.04 1.07 -9.89
CA ALA A 37 -13.90 1.18 -9.00
C ALA A 37 -12.57 1.07 -9.76
N THR A 38 -11.51 1.66 -9.20
CA THR A 38 -10.15 1.54 -9.72
C THR A 38 -9.26 0.86 -8.70
N ILE A 39 -8.61 -0.23 -9.13
CA ILE A 39 -7.61 -0.96 -8.34
C ILE A 39 -6.25 -0.71 -8.96
N ASP A 40 -5.34 -0.14 -8.18
CA ASP A 40 -3.97 0.09 -8.60
C ASP A 40 -3.07 -0.99 -8.01
N VAL A 41 -2.33 -1.67 -8.86
CA VAL A 41 -1.48 -2.81 -8.48
C VAL A 41 -0.02 -2.44 -8.72
N TRP A 42 0.72 -2.25 -7.65
CA TRP A 42 2.16 -1.94 -7.67
C TRP A 42 2.95 -3.23 -7.47
N TRP A 43 3.29 -3.87 -8.59
CA TRP A 43 4.07 -5.10 -8.61
C TRP A 43 5.56 -4.77 -8.68
N LEU A 44 6.16 -4.61 -7.49
CA LEU A 44 7.54 -4.09 -7.35
C LEU A 44 8.61 -5.18 -7.34
N TYR A 45 8.23 -6.39 -6.94
CA TYR A 45 9.10 -7.55 -6.86
C TYR A 45 8.31 -8.79 -7.24
N ASP A 46 9.00 -9.80 -7.78
CA ASP A 46 8.37 -11.09 -8.03
C ASP A 46 8.04 -11.78 -6.70
N ASP A 47 6.76 -11.99 -6.48
CA ASP A 47 6.18 -12.66 -5.32
C ASP A 47 5.46 -13.96 -5.69
N GLY A 48 5.74 -14.51 -6.88
CA GLY A 48 5.02 -15.66 -7.45
C GLY A 48 3.71 -15.29 -8.13
N GLY A 49 3.40 -13.99 -8.26
CA GLY A 49 2.21 -13.46 -8.91
C GLY A 49 1.02 -13.26 -7.98
N LEU A 50 1.18 -13.42 -6.66
CA LEU A 50 0.10 -13.27 -5.69
C LEU A 50 -0.43 -11.83 -5.64
N THR A 51 0.46 -10.84 -5.73
CA THR A 51 0.11 -9.41 -5.82
C THR A 51 -0.80 -9.10 -7.03
N LEU A 52 -0.70 -9.88 -8.12
CA LEU A 52 -1.56 -9.75 -9.30
C LEU A 52 -2.85 -10.57 -9.18
N LEU A 53 -2.78 -11.75 -8.57
CA LEU A 53 -3.91 -12.67 -8.43
C LEU A 53 -5.01 -12.12 -7.52
N ILE A 54 -4.64 -11.57 -6.35
CA ILE A 54 -5.62 -11.03 -5.39
C ILE A 54 -6.52 -9.96 -6.03
N PRO A 55 -5.99 -8.88 -6.64
CA PRO A 55 -6.84 -7.86 -7.25
C PRO A 55 -7.64 -8.40 -8.43
N HIS A 56 -7.12 -9.35 -9.21
CA HIS A 56 -7.90 -10.03 -10.25
C HIS A 56 -9.14 -10.75 -9.68
N LEU A 57 -8.98 -11.50 -8.58
CA LEU A 57 -10.12 -12.16 -7.93
C LEU A 57 -11.15 -11.16 -7.39
N LEU A 58 -10.70 -9.97 -6.98
CA LEU A 58 -11.59 -8.90 -6.54
C LEU A 58 -12.41 -8.29 -7.70
N THR A 59 -12.00 -8.44 -8.96
CA THR A 59 -12.77 -7.92 -10.11
C THR A 59 -13.79 -8.92 -10.67
N VAL A 60 -13.72 -10.19 -10.28
CA VAL A 60 -14.60 -11.28 -10.74
C VAL A 60 -16.04 -11.12 -10.20
N PRO A 61 -17.07 -11.64 -10.91
CA PRO A 61 -18.46 -11.58 -10.46
C PRO A 61 -18.67 -12.04 -9.02
N LYS A 62 -19.62 -11.38 -8.33
CA LYS A 62 -19.98 -11.57 -6.91
C LYS A 62 -19.00 -10.97 -5.90
N SER A 63 -17.89 -10.37 -6.34
CA SER A 63 -17.08 -9.49 -5.50
C SER A 63 -17.72 -8.10 -5.32
N TYR A 64 -17.33 -7.38 -4.26
CA TYR A 64 -17.72 -5.98 -4.04
C TYR A 64 -17.03 -5.01 -5.02
N LEU A 65 -15.93 -5.44 -5.63
CA LEU A 65 -15.17 -4.69 -6.66
C LEU A 65 -15.35 -5.30 -8.05
N GLU A 66 -16.45 -6.03 -8.27
CA GLU A 66 -16.80 -6.62 -9.56
C GLU A 66 -16.71 -5.59 -10.70
N GLY A 67 -15.95 -5.94 -11.74
CA GLY A 67 -15.75 -5.07 -12.91
C GLY A 67 -14.85 -3.85 -12.67
N ALA A 68 -14.11 -3.80 -11.57
CA ALA A 68 -13.15 -2.73 -11.31
C ALA A 68 -12.07 -2.65 -12.40
N ARG A 69 -11.65 -1.42 -12.73
CA ARG A 69 -10.55 -1.15 -13.66
C ARG A 69 -9.24 -1.38 -12.94
N MET A 70 -8.51 -2.41 -13.35
CA MET A 70 -7.20 -2.70 -12.79
C MET A 70 -6.11 -1.95 -13.58
N ARG A 71 -5.27 -1.16 -12.90
CA ARG A 71 -4.08 -0.52 -13.47
C ARG A 71 -2.84 -1.15 -12.84
N VAL A 72 -1.89 -1.61 -13.65
CA VAL A 72 -0.69 -2.29 -13.15
C VAL A 72 0.51 -1.37 -13.31
N PHE A 73 1.22 -1.15 -12.22
CA PHE A 73 2.45 -0.36 -12.15
C PHE A 73 3.62 -1.28 -11.86
N THR A 74 4.66 -1.16 -12.66
CA THR A 74 5.94 -1.84 -12.42
C THR A 74 7.07 -0.82 -12.42
N ILE A 75 8.19 -1.21 -11.84
CA ILE A 75 9.37 -0.35 -11.75
C ILE A 75 10.42 -0.87 -12.71
N SER A 76 10.99 0.04 -13.50
CA SER A 76 12.20 -0.23 -14.29
C SER A 76 13.41 0.46 -13.66
N THR A 77 14.56 -0.18 -13.79
CA THR A 77 15.86 0.46 -13.47
C THR A 77 16.49 1.13 -14.69
N SER A 78 15.92 0.97 -15.89
CA SER A 78 16.46 1.55 -17.12
C SER A 78 15.36 2.18 -17.97
N SER A 79 15.49 3.46 -18.27
CA SER A 79 14.56 4.17 -19.15
C SER A 79 14.53 3.59 -20.58
N THR A 80 15.62 2.96 -21.02
CA THR A 80 15.74 2.40 -22.38
C THR A 80 14.95 1.11 -22.59
N THR A 81 14.60 0.38 -21.52
CA THR A 81 13.90 -0.92 -21.60
C THR A 81 12.41 -0.82 -21.24
N MET A 82 11.92 0.38 -20.88
CA MET A 82 10.56 0.57 -20.37
C MET A 82 9.48 0.05 -21.32
N GLU A 83 9.54 0.37 -22.61
CA GLU A 83 8.54 -0.09 -23.58
C GLU A 83 8.55 -1.61 -23.72
N GLN A 84 9.74 -2.23 -23.67
CA GLN A 84 9.87 -3.67 -23.76
C GLN A 84 9.33 -4.36 -22.50
N GLU A 85 9.61 -3.81 -21.32
CA GLU A 85 9.09 -4.30 -20.05
C GLU A 85 7.56 -4.15 -19.97
N GLN A 86 7.03 -3.02 -20.45
CA GLN A 86 5.59 -2.77 -20.51
C GLN A 86 4.88 -3.80 -21.39
N ARG A 87 5.41 -4.05 -22.61
CA ARG A 87 4.87 -5.07 -23.52
C ARG A 87 4.97 -6.47 -22.93
N SER A 88 6.09 -6.79 -22.29
CA SER A 88 6.30 -8.10 -21.67
C SER A 88 5.33 -8.35 -20.52
N MET A 89 5.08 -7.32 -19.70
CA MET A 89 4.10 -7.35 -18.61
C MET A 89 2.67 -7.50 -19.14
N ALA A 90 2.29 -6.73 -20.15
CA ALA A 90 0.98 -6.83 -20.79
C ALA A 90 0.74 -8.24 -21.39
N ALA A 91 1.77 -8.81 -22.04
CA ALA A 91 1.73 -10.17 -22.56
C ALA A 91 1.58 -11.21 -21.45
N LEU A 92 2.27 -11.04 -20.32
CA LEU A 92 2.18 -11.92 -19.15
C LEU A 92 0.76 -11.92 -18.56
N LEU A 93 0.19 -10.73 -18.32
CA LEU A 93 -1.18 -10.59 -17.80
C LEU A 93 -2.21 -11.20 -18.74
N SER A 94 -2.07 -10.96 -20.05
CA SER A 94 -2.92 -11.55 -21.09
C SER A 94 -2.83 -13.08 -21.09
N LYS A 95 -1.62 -13.63 -20.93
CA LYS A 95 -1.40 -15.08 -20.86
C LYS A 95 -2.09 -15.72 -19.66
N PHE A 96 -2.18 -14.99 -18.54
CA PHE A 96 -2.93 -15.42 -17.35
C PHE A 96 -4.40 -15.03 -17.37
N ARG A 97 -4.91 -14.45 -18.47
CA ARG A 97 -6.30 -13.97 -18.62
C ARG A 97 -6.70 -12.99 -17.52
N ILE A 98 -5.74 -12.19 -17.07
CA ILE A 98 -5.97 -11.13 -16.11
C ILE A 98 -6.27 -9.87 -16.91
N ASP A 99 -7.53 -9.44 -16.89
CA ASP A 99 -7.95 -8.19 -17.53
C ASP A 99 -7.35 -6.98 -16.81
N PHE A 100 -6.79 -6.05 -17.59
CA PHE A 100 -6.23 -4.80 -17.09
C PHE A 100 -6.60 -3.64 -18.02
N SER A 101 -6.72 -2.45 -17.47
CA SER A 101 -7.01 -1.22 -18.22
C SER A 101 -5.73 -0.53 -18.70
N ASN A 102 -4.64 -0.64 -17.95
CA ASN A 102 -3.35 -0.06 -18.29
C ASN A 102 -2.20 -0.81 -17.60
N VAL A 103 -1.05 -0.89 -18.27
CA VAL A 103 0.24 -1.21 -17.64
C VAL A 103 1.16 0.00 -17.79
N SER A 104 1.69 0.50 -16.68
CA SER A 104 2.62 1.62 -16.62
C SER A 104 3.95 1.18 -16.00
N VAL A 105 5.06 1.49 -16.67
CA VAL A 105 6.40 1.23 -16.16
C VAL A 105 6.98 2.55 -15.66
N ILE A 106 7.49 2.58 -14.43
CA ILE A 106 8.02 3.79 -13.79
C ILE A 106 9.54 3.64 -13.63
N ALA A 107 10.32 4.54 -14.23
CA ALA A 107 11.79 4.54 -14.14
C ALA A 107 12.34 5.38 -12.98
N ASP A 108 11.48 6.13 -12.28
CA ASP A 108 11.89 7.21 -11.39
C ASP A 108 12.15 6.79 -9.94
N ILE A 109 12.18 5.48 -9.65
CA ILE A 109 12.39 4.97 -8.28
C ILE A 109 13.80 5.27 -7.74
N GLY A 110 14.78 5.38 -8.64
CA GLY A 110 16.17 5.64 -8.28
C GLY A 110 16.48 7.12 -8.07
N ARG A 111 15.53 8.02 -8.37
CA ARG A 111 15.73 9.45 -8.15
C ARG A 111 15.74 9.77 -6.66
N LYS A 112 16.49 10.81 -6.30
CA LYS A 112 16.51 11.32 -4.93
C LYS A 112 15.09 11.75 -4.54
N PRO A 113 14.58 11.34 -3.35
CA PRO A 113 13.32 11.84 -2.83
C PRO A 113 13.33 13.36 -2.68
N MET A 114 12.14 13.96 -2.59
CA MET A 114 11.99 15.37 -2.29
C MET A 114 12.59 15.70 -0.90
N PRO A 115 13.13 16.91 -0.68
CA PRO A 115 13.64 17.32 0.62
C PRO A 115 12.59 17.26 1.73
N GLN A 116 11.34 17.62 1.41
CA GLN A 116 10.21 17.59 2.34
C GLN A 116 9.95 16.16 2.86
N THR A 117 9.87 15.17 1.97
CA THR A 117 9.70 13.75 2.32
C THR A 117 10.84 13.23 3.21
N GLN A 118 12.07 13.68 2.95
CA GLN A 118 13.23 13.32 3.78
C GLN A 118 13.13 13.93 5.18
N GLU A 119 12.72 15.19 5.30
CA GLU A 119 12.57 15.87 6.58
C GLU A 119 11.43 15.24 7.41
N GLU A 120 10.31 14.91 6.77
CA GLU A 120 9.19 14.21 7.43
C GLU A 120 9.59 12.82 7.93
N PHE A 121 10.37 12.09 7.14
CA PHE A 121 10.89 10.79 7.57
C PHE A 121 11.86 10.93 8.75
N GLU A 122 12.77 11.91 8.71
CA GLU A 122 13.70 12.16 9.81
C GLU A 122 12.94 12.48 11.11
N ARG A 123 11.90 13.32 11.02
CA ARG A 123 11.02 13.64 12.15
C ARG A 123 10.24 12.43 12.68
N LEU A 124 9.83 11.53 11.80
CA LEU A 124 9.13 10.29 12.17
C LEU A 124 10.03 9.35 12.97
N ILE A 125 11.31 9.22 12.58
CA ILE A 125 12.22 8.27 13.20
C ILE A 125 12.92 8.82 14.44
N GLU A 126 12.98 10.15 14.63
CA GLU A 126 13.69 10.82 15.72
C GLU A 126 13.44 10.20 17.11
N PRO A 127 12.18 9.89 17.53
CA PRO A 127 11.92 9.29 18.84
C PRO A 127 12.43 7.85 19.00
N PHE A 128 12.78 7.21 17.90
CA PHE A 128 13.20 5.81 17.84
C PHE A 128 14.68 5.64 17.52
N ARG A 129 15.45 6.74 17.49
CA ARG A 129 16.90 6.71 17.29
C ARG A 129 17.64 6.37 18.59
N ALA A 130 18.75 5.66 18.45
CA ALA A 130 19.68 5.35 19.53
C ALA A 130 21.12 5.53 19.05
N THR A 131 21.98 6.06 19.91
CA THR A 131 23.42 6.12 19.65
C THR A 131 24.03 4.72 19.64
N ASP A 132 25.00 4.50 18.76
CA ASP A 132 25.77 3.26 18.71
C ASP A 132 26.34 2.93 20.11
N GLY A 133 26.13 1.69 20.59
CA GLY A 133 26.55 1.25 21.93
C GLY A 133 25.52 1.39 23.06
N ASN A 134 24.38 2.05 22.85
CA ASN A 134 23.23 2.04 23.77
C ASN A 134 21.98 1.44 23.10
N GLU A 135 22.20 0.35 22.36
CA GLU A 135 21.22 -0.30 21.51
C GLU A 135 20.12 -0.96 22.34
N ARG A 136 18.96 -0.30 22.46
CA ARG A 136 17.75 -1.01 22.88
C ARG A 136 17.22 -1.78 21.69
N LYS A 137 16.81 -3.03 21.93
CA LYS A 137 16.31 -3.94 20.90
C LYS A 137 15.21 -3.27 20.06
N GLY A 138 15.47 -3.14 18.76
CA GLY A 138 14.51 -2.65 17.78
C GLY A 138 14.60 -1.16 17.46
N LEU A 139 15.38 -0.37 18.21
CA LEU A 139 15.67 1.03 17.88
C LEU A 139 16.65 1.13 16.71
N ILE A 140 16.67 2.32 16.10
CA ILE A 140 17.42 2.64 14.89
C ILE A 140 18.77 3.21 15.30
N THR A 141 19.86 2.58 14.88
CA THR A 141 21.21 3.10 15.13
C THR A 141 21.68 4.01 14.00
N ASP A 142 22.62 4.89 14.30
CA ASP A 142 23.21 5.79 13.28
C ASP A 142 23.95 5.00 12.20
N SER A 143 24.67 3.95 12.61
CA SER A 143 25.33 3.01 11.73
C SER A 143 24.35 2.28 10.80
N GLU A 144 23.21 1.82 11.32
CA GLU A 144 22.15 1.18 10.53
C GLU A 144 21.57 2.15 9.50
N LEU A 145 21.21 3.36 9.94
CA LEU A 145 20.58 4.36 9.08
C LEU A 145 21.50 4.76 7.93
N ALA A 146 22.81 4.90 8.19
CA ALA A 146 23.81 5.13 7.16
C ALA A 146 23.91 3.95 6.18
N ALA A 147 23.94 2.71 6.70
CA ALA A 147 24.04 1.50 5.89
C ALA A 147 22.79 1.24 5.03
N GLN A 148 21.60 1.65 5.48
CA GLN A 148 20.33 1.49 4.75
C GLN A 148 19.88 2.75 4.01
N LYS A 149 20.76 3.76 3.83
CA LYS A 149 20.43 5.04 3.21
C LYS A 149 19.82 4.90 1.81
N GLU A 150 20.42 4.08 0.94
CA GLU A 150 19.92 3.88 -0.43
C GLU A 150 18.52 3.24 -0.44
N LYS A 151 18.31 2.22 0.39
CA LYS A 151 16.99 1.58 0.53
C LYS A 151 15.95 2.55 1.08
N THR A 152 16.33 3.33 2.10
CA THR A 152 15.46 4.35 2.67
C THR A 152 15.05 5.34 1.59
N CYS A 153 16.00 5.90 0.83
CA CYS A 153 15.70 6.77 -0.31
C CYS A 153 14.74 6.10 -1.31
N ARG A 154 14.95 4.83 -1.64
CA ARG A 154 14.06 4.08 -2.54
C ARG A 154 12.64 3.95 -1.98
N GLN A 155 12.46 3.69 -0.68
CA GLN A 155 11.13 3.61 -0.06
C GLN A 155 10.44 4.98 -0.02
N LEU A 156 11.17 6.05 0.31
CA LEU A 156 10.63 7.42 0.29
C LEU A 156 10.20 7.82 -1.13
N ARG A 157 11.03 7.52 -2.14
CA ARG A 157 10.68 7.79 -3.54
C ARG A 157 9.49 6.94 -4.00
N CYS A 158 9.40 5.69 -3.55
CA CYS A 158 8.23 4.85 -3.80
C CYS A 158 6.95 5.47 -3.22
N ALA A 159 7.02 6.02 -2.00
CA ALA A 159 5.89 6.66 -1.34
C ALA A 159 5.40 7.89 -2.12
N GLU A 160 6.31 8.70 -2.67
CA GLU A 160 5.96 9.83 -3.54
C GLU A 160 5.24 9.38 -4.81
N LEU A 161 5.78 8.36 -5.48
CA LEU A 161 5.20 7.82 -6.71
C LEU A 161 3.82 7.17 -6.47
N LEU A 162 3.65 6.48 -5.33
CA LEU A 162 2.37 5.93 -4.91
C LEU A 162 1.32 7.04 -4.77
N ARG A 163 1.67 8.16 -4.12
CA ARG A 163 0.76 9.31 -3.99
C ARG A 163 0.47 9.97 -5.32
N GLU A 164 1.49 10.13 -6.17
CA GLU A 164 1.37 10.79 -7.48
C GLU A 164 0.40 10.06 -8.42
N HIS A 165 0.43 8.72 -8.44
CA HIS A 165 -0.36 7.95 -9.42
C HIS A 165 -1.62 7.28 -8.85
N SER A 166 -1.71 7.12 -7.52
CA SER A 166 -2.72 6.29 -6.86
C SER A 166 -3.53 7.00 -5.76
N SER A 167 -3.47 8.33 -5.62
CA SER A 167 -4.28 9.07 -4.62
C SER A 167 -5.79 8.90 -4.83
N GLU A 168 -6.24 8.73 -6.07
CA GLU A 168 -7.66 8.63 -6.45
C GLU A 168 -8.14 7.18 -6.60
N ALA A 169 -7.32 6.19 -6.26
CA ALA A 169 -7.69 4.78 -6.37
C ALA A 169 -8.72 4.39 -5.29
N ASP A 170 -9.53 3.36 -5.56
CA ASP A 170 -10.40 2.76 -4.54
C ASP A 170 -9.62 1.81 -3.63
N LEU A 171 -8.64 1.11 -4.20
CA LEU A 171 -7.78 0.15 -3.51
C LEU A 171 -6.39 0.18 -4.16
N VAL A 172 -5.35 0.27 -3.32
CA VAL A 172 -3.96 0.10 -3.75
C VAL A 172 -3.47 -1.26 -3.26
N VAL A 173 -2.96 -2.10 -4.17
CA VAL A 173 -2.32 -3.38 -3.83
C VAL A 173 -0.85 -3.26 -4.15
N LEU A 174 0.01 -3.52 -3.17
CA LEU A 174 1.44 -3.25 -3.26
C LEU A 174 2.24 -4.45 -2.76
N THR A 175 3.32 -4.80 -3.45
CA THR A 175 4.25 -5.81 -2.94
C THR A 175 4.91 -5.31 -1.64
N LEU A 176 4.76 -6.06 -0.55
CA LEU A 176 5.35 -5.74 0.75
C LEU A 176 6.89 -5.80 0.65
N PRO A 177 7.61 -4.71 0.92
CA PRO A 177 9.06 -4.75 1.02
C PRO A 177 9.43 -5.57 2.26
N VAL A 178 10.34 -6.52 2.11
CA VAL A 178 10.79 -7.37 3.21
C VAL A 178 12.29 -7.25 3.35
N PRO A 179 12.79 -6.63 4.44
CA PRO A 179 14.22 -6.61 4.70
C PRO A 179 14.72 -8.00 5.08
N ARG A 180 16.01 -8.25 4.83
CA ARG A 180 16.68 -9.46 5.34
C ARG A 180 16.71 -9.40 6.87
N LYS A 181 16.38 -10.52 7.51
CA LYS A 181 16.36 -10.63 8.98
C LYS A 181 17.73 -10.25 9.56
N GLY A 182 17.73 -9.39 10.57
CA GLY A 182 18.94 -8.95 11.26
C GLY A 182 19.70 -7.80 10.60
N LEU A 183 19.32 -7.36 9.40
CA LEU A 183 19.93 -6.18 8.75
C LEU A 183 19.20 -4.87 9.05
N VAL A 184 17.92 -4.95 9.45
CA VAL A 184 17.04 -3.80 9.67
C VAL A 184 16.31 -3.98 10.99
N SER A 185 16.33 -2.93 11.82
CA SER A 185 15.62 -2.82 13.07
C SER A 185 14.12 -2.75 12.84
N SER A 186 13.34 -3.17 13.84
CA SER A 186 11.88 -3.15 13.75
C SER A 186 11.35 -1.73 13.57
N CYS A 187 11.93 -0.73 14.24
CA CYS A 187 11.51 0.66 14.11
C CYS A 187 11.79 1.20 12.70
N LEU A 188 12.97 0.93 12.12
CA LEU A 188 13.27 1.38 10.75
C LEU A 188 12.35 0.71 9.73
N TYR A 189 12.11 -0.60 9.87
CA TYR A 189 11.20 -1.31 8.99
C TYR A 189 9.78 -0.76 9.06
N MET A 190 9.24 -0.55 10.27
CA MET A 190 7.91 0.01 10.45
C MET A 190 7.81 1.44 9.93
N ALA A 191 8.86 2.25 10.08
CA ALA A 191 8.91 3.60 9.54
C ALA A 191 8.83 3.62 8.01
N TRP A 192 9.46 2.66 7.32
CA TRP A 192 9.32 2.52 5.86
C TRP A 192 7.88 2.19 5.46
N LEU A 193 7.25 1.23 6.13
CA LEU A 193 5.86 0.85 5.83
C LEU A 193 4.88 2.01 6.08
N ASP A 194 5.09 2.75 7.18
CA ASP A 194 4.28 3.91 7.51
C ASP A 194 4.37 4.99 6.44
N VAL A 195 5.59 5.40 6.05
CA VAL A 195 5.75 6.44 5.02
C VAL A 195 5.22 5.97 3.67
N MET A 196 5.36 4.70 3.31
CA MET A 196 4.83 4.20 2.04
C MET A 196 3.30 4.18 1.96
N THR A 197 2.62 4.04 3.10
CA THR A 197 1.15 3.90 3.15
C THR A 197 0.42 5.15 3.65
N ARG A 198 1.17 6.13 4.17
CA ARG A 198 0.62 7.40 4.66
C ARG A 198 -0.04 8.19 3.53
N GLU A 199 -1.26 8.65 3.81
CA GLU A 199 -2.10 9.44 2.89
C GLU A 199 -2.44 8.72 1.58
N LEU A 200 -2.43 7.39 1.59
CA LEU A 200 -2.97 6.59 0.49
C LEU A 200 -4.42 6.18 0.77
N PRO A 201 -5.18 5.84 -0.30
CA PRO A 201 -6.40 5.06 -0.16
C PRO A 201 -6.16 3.74 0.59
N PRO A 202 -7.22 3.00 0.94
CA PRO A 202 -7.07 1.66 1.51
C PRO A 202 -6.02 0.86 0.75
N THR A 203 -4.96 0.47 1.46
CA THR A 203 -3.77 -0.15 0.87
C THR A 203 -3.58 -1.55 1.42
N LEU A 204 -3.41 -2.52 0.53
CA LEU A 204 -3.12 -3.91 0.84
C LEU A 204 -1.66 -4.22 0.47
N MET A 205 -0.82 -4.45 1.47
CA MET A 205 0.55 -4.91 1.24
C MET A 205 0.58 -6.45 1.20
N VAL A 206 1.08 -7.01 0.11
CA VAL A 206 1.07 -8.45 -0.17
C VAL A 206 2.48 -9.02 -0.21
N ARG A 207 2.68 -10.16 0.44
CA ARG A 207 3.92 -10.93 0.34
C ARG A 207 3.59 -12.37 -0.02
N GLY A 208 4.00 -12.80 -1.21
CA GLY A 208 3.99 -14.22 -1.57
C GLY A 208 5.17 -15.01 -0.97
N ASN A 209 5.10 -16.33 -1.10
CA ASN A 209 6.15 -17.27 -0.71
C ASN A 209 7.11 -17.62 -1.86
N GLN A 210 7.12 -16.81 -2.93
CA GLN A 210 7.88 -17.03 -4.17
C GLN A 210 7.56 -18.33 -4.93
N THR A 211 6.53 -19.08 -4.53
CA THR A 211 6.03 -20.21 -5.32
C THR A 211 5.02 -19.67 -6.33
N SER A 212 5.16 -20.05 -7.61
CA SER A 212 4.25 -19.55 -8.66
C SER A 212 2.81 -19.95 -8.36
N VAL A 213 1.95 -18.97 -8.16
CA VAL A 213 0.49 -19.18 -8.02
C VAL A 213 -0.24 -19.01 -9.35
N LEU A 214 0.44 -18.41 -10.33
CA LEU A 214 -0.04 -18.31 -11.69
C LEU A 214 0.47 -19.54 -12.46
N THR A 215 -0.40 -20.55 -12.60
CA THR A 215 -0.08 -21.81 -13.29
C THR A 215 -0.79 -21.88 -14.64
N PHE A 216 -0.08 -22.39 -15.65
CA PHE A 216 -0.69 -22.67 -16.96
C PHE A 216 -1.53 -23.94 -16.88
N TYR A 217 -2.71 -23.93 -17.50
CA TYR A 217 -3.35 -25.18 -17.90
C TYR A 217 -2.62 -25.68 -19.14
N SER A 218 -1.92 -26.81 -18.99
CA SER A 218 -1.37 -27.59 -20.11
C SER A 218 -2.48 -28.26 -20.91
#